data_AF-A0A3M1WPG5-F1
#
_entry.id   AF-A0A3M1WPG5-F1
#
_cell.length_a   1.000
_cell.length_b   1.000
_cell.length_c   1.000
_cell.angle_alpha   90.00
_cell.angle_beta   90.00
_cell.angle_gamma   90.00
#
_symmetry.space_group_name_H-M   'P 1'
#
loop_
_entity.id
_entity.type
_entity.pdbx_description
1 polymer ?
#
loop_
_entity_poly.entity_id
_entity_poly.type
_entity_poly.pdbx_seq_one_letter_code
_entity_poly.pdbx_strand_id
1 'polypeptide(L)'
;ARGYRFPGGRVLRPRRLILHSIIGASLHKRWFPWLMRPRLIRRLIQRLVAASWMQPIWERRLFRQREAIPADLRRQFFADYGRCAAFPVFFDLITVDWYRRTRDKIQTEQPVLLWGGKERVVSARYLELWRADLPQATIELVPDWDHFPMLDAPADFSRKFVTLVTE
;
A
#
# COMPACT_ATOMS: atom_id res chain seq x y z
N ALA A 1 -5.35 -11.47 17.72
CA ALA A 1 -6.20 -10.44 17.09
C ALA A 1 -6.68 -9.38 18.08
N ARG A 2 -6.19 -8.13 17.92
CA ARG A 2 -6.69 -6.96 18.68
C ARG A 2 -8.18 -6.76 18.43
N GLY A 3 -8.98 -6.74 19.50
CA GLY A 3 -10.37 -6.27 19.42
C GLY A 3 -10.38 -4.76 19.16
N TYR A 4 -10.95 -4.32 18.04
CA TYR A 4 -11.19 -2.92 17.76
C TYR A 4 -12.52 -2.50 18.38
N ARG A 5 -12.48 -1.57 19.34
CA ARG A 5 -13.69 -0.96 19.90
C ARG A 5 -14.05 0.26 19.06
N PHE A 6 -15.16 0.18 18.35
CA PHE A 6 -15.71 1.30 17.60
C PHE A 6 -16.56 2.21 18.51
N PRO A 7 -16.80 3.48 18.10
CA PRO A 7 -17.86 4.29 18.71
C PRO A 7 -19.17 3.49 18.80
N GLY A 8 -19.85 3.54 19.95
CA GLY A 8 -21.05 2.73 20.21
C GLY A 8 -20.78 1.34 20.80
N GLY A 9 -19.56 1.03 21.23
CA GLY A 9 -19.25 -0.17 22.01
C GLY A 9 -19.09 -1.47 21.21
N ARG A 10 -19.29 -1.44 19.89
CA ARG A 10 -19.08 -2.59 19.01
C ARG A 10 -17.62 -3.02 19.05
N VAL A 11 -17.38 -4.28 19.42
CA VAL A 11 -16.04 -4.89 19.42
C VAL A 11 -15.91 -5.79 18.19
N LEU A 12 -15.00 -5.45 17.28
CA LEU A 12 -14.64 -6.31 16.15
C LEU A 12 -13.32 -7.01 16.45
N ARG A 13 -13.32 -8.35 16.42
CA ARG A 13 -12.10 -9.15 16.47
C ARG A 13 -11.82 -9.66 15.05
N PRO A 14 -10.84 -9.10 14.33
CA PRO A 14 -10.49 -9.61 13.01
C PRO A 14 -9.98 -11.04 13.15
N ARG A 15 -10.39 -11.92 12.24
CA ARG A 15 -9.95 -13.33 12.25
C ARG A 15 -8.64 -13.54 11.50
N ARG A 16 -8.33 -12.63 10.57
CA ARG A 16 -7.18 -12.70 9.67
C ARG A 16 -6.57 -11.32 9.48
N LEU A 17 -5.26 -11.29 9.27
CA LEU A 17 -4.51 -10.08 8.92
C LEU A 17 -3.96 -10.23 7.50
N ILE A 18 -4.47 -9.44 6.57
CA ILE A 18 -3.98 -9.38 5.19
C ILE A 18 -3.24 -8.06 5.01
N LEU A 19 -1.98 -8.13 4.61
CA LEU A 19 -1.13 -6.98 4.35
C LEU A 19 -0.87 -6.89 2.84
N HIS A 20 -1.51 -5.94 2.17
CA HIS A 20 -1.42 -5.79 0.71
C HIS A 20 -0.44 -4.68 0.31
N SER A 21 0.63 -5.04 -0.40
CA SER A 21 1.62 -4.12 -0.98
C SER A 21 2.08 -2.97 -0.05
N ILE A 22 2.29 -3.27 1.24
CA ILE A 22 2.55 -2.25 2.28
C ILE A 22 4.03 -1.86 2.43
N ILE A 23 4.28 -0.69 3.00
CA ILE A 23 5.63 -0.23 3.34
C ILE A 23 5.98 -0.64 4.77
N GLY A 24 7.19 -1.20 4.98
CA GLY A 24 7.65 -1.66 6.29
C GLY A 24 9.08 -2.20 6.27
N ALA A 25 9.24 -3.50 6.02
CA ALA A 25 10.51 -4.23 6.08
C ALA A 25 11.67 -3.59 5.30
N SER A 26 11.37 -2.91 4.19
CA SER A 26 12.37 -2.24 3.33
C SER A 26 12.63 -0.76 3.65
N LEU A 27 12.03 -0.19 4.71
CA LEU A 27 12.12 1.25 4.99
C LEU A 27 13.55 1.78 5.06
N HIS A 28 14.46 1.02 5.67
CA HIS A 28 15.89 1.39 5.78
C HIS A 28 16.64 1.35 4.44
N LYS A 29 16.12 0.64 3.42
CA LYS A 29 16.72 0.55 2.08
C LYS A 29 16.12 1.56 1.10
N ARG A 30 15.09 2.32 1.50
CA ARG A 30 14.37 3.23 0.62
C ARG A 30 14.93 4.64 0.73
N TRP A 31 15.46 5.13 -0.39
CA TRP A 31 15.92 6.51 -0.52
C TRP A 31 14.76 7.51 -0.65
N PHE A 32 13.61 7.07 -1.18
CA PHE A 32 12.47 7.97 -1.44
C PHE A 32 11.93 8.67 -0.17
N PRO A 33 11.72 7.99 0.97
CA PRO A 33 11.38 8.67 2.23
C PRO A 33 12.42 9.71 2.67
N TRP A 34 13.71 9.48 2.39
CA TRP A 34 14.77 10.44 2.67
C TRP A 34 14.64 11.70 1.80
N LEU A 35 14.41 11.55 0.49
CA LEU A 35 14.12 12.67 -0.42
C LEU A 35 12.89 13.46 0.06
N MET A 36 11.89 12.75 0.56
CA MET A 36 10.67 13.35 1.05
C MET A 36 10.86 14.04 2.41
N ARG A 37 12.03 14.08 3.05
CA ARG A 37 12.19 14.73 4.37
C ARG A 37 11.78 16.22 4.40
N PRO A 38 12.16 17.08 3.44
CA PRO A 38 11.81 18.49 3.50
C PRO A 38 10.32 18.73 3.17
N ARG A 39 9.62 19.47 4.04
CA ARG A 39 8.18 19.79 3.87
C ARG A 39 7.88 20.47 2.53
N LEU A 40 8.77 21.34 2.05
CA LEU A 40 8.61 22.01 0.76
C LEU A 40 8.62 21.01 -0.40
N ILE A 41 9.55 20.05 -0.39
CA ILE A 41 9.63 18.99 -1.40
C ILE A 41 8.35 18.15 -1.41
N ARG A 42 7.83 17.76 -0.24
CA ARG A 42 6.56 17.01 -0.13
C ARG A 42 5.41 17.76 -0.79
N ARG A 43 5.25 19.04 -0.49
CA ARG A 43 4.18 19.89 -1.04
C ARG A 43 4.32 20.07 -2.55
N LEU A 44 5.55 20.22 -3.04
CA LEU A 44 5.82 20.31 -4.48
C LEU A 44 5.46 19.01 -5.19
N ILE A 45 5.93 17.86 -4.69
CA ILE A 45 5.61 16.55 -5.27
C ILE A 45 4.11 16.28 -5.22
N GLN A 46 3.43 16.60 -4.12
CA GLN A 46 1.98 16.45 -4.01
C GLN A 46 1.24 17.23 -5.12
N ARG A 47 1.64 18.48 -5.36
CA ARG A 47 1.10 19.31 -6.45
C ARG A 47 1.42 18.73 -7.82
N LEU A 48 2.63 18.20 -8.02
CA LEU A 48 3.03 17.58 -9.29
C LEU A 48 2.28 16.28 -9.59
N VAL A 49 1.96 15.48 -8.56
CA VAL A 49 1.13 14.28 -8.73
C VAL A 49 -0.31 14.67 -9.08
N ALA A 50 -0.83 15.75 -8.49
CA ALA A 50 -2.18 16.24 -8.74
C ALA A 50 -2.33 17.03 -10.05
N ALA A 51 -1.23 17.49 -10.64
CA ALA A 51 -1.25 18.33 -11.83
C ALA A 51 -1.75 17.56 -13.06
N SER A 52 -2.82 18.07 -13.70
CA SER A 52 -3.47 17.43 -14.85
C SER A 52 -2.52 17.16 -16.03
N TRP A 53 -1.60 18.10 -16.31
CA TRP A 53 -0.61 17.95 -17.39
C TRP A 53 0.43 16.85 -17.12
N MET A 54 0.64 16.47 -15.86
CA MET A 54 1.53 15.37 -15.47
C MET A 54 0.84 14.01 -15.44
N GLN A 55 -0.50 13.95 -15.46
CA GLN A 55 -1.26 12.71 -15.33
C GLN A 55 -0.85 11.62 -16.32
N PRO A 56 -0.64 11.90 -17.63
CA PRO A 56 -0.25 10.85 -18.57
C PRO A 56 1.07 10.15 -18.21
N ILE A 57 1.99 10.88 -17.58
CA ILE A 57 3.27 10.34 -17.11
C ILE A 57 3.04 9.45 -15.88
N TRP A 58 2.27 9.95 -14.91
CA TRP A 58 1.98 9.20 -13.68
C TRP A 58 1.15 7.95 -13.93
N GLU A 59 0.15 8.02 -14.81
CA GLU A 59 -0.66 6.85 -15.19
C GLU A 59 0.20 5.74 -15.77
N ARG A 60 1.09 6.05 -16.72
CA ARG A 60 2.01 5.06 -17.30
C ARG A 60 2.90 4.44 -16.23
N ARG A 61 3.25 5.20 -15.19
CA ARG A 61 4.14 4.76 -14.11
C ARG A 61 3.42 3.95 -13.04
N LEU A 62 2.17 4.28 -12.70
CA LEU A 62 1.43 3.72 -11.57
C LEU A 62 0.42 2.65 -11.97
N PHE A 63 -0.13 2.72 -13.18
CA PHE A 63 -1.18 1.80 -13.64
C PHE A 63 -0.65 0.95 -14.78
N ARG A 64 -0.81 -0.37 -14.67
CA ARG A 64 -0.34 -1.29 -15.69
C ARG A 64 -1.36 -1.37 -16.83
N GLN A 65 -2.64 -1.48 -16.48
CA GLN A 65 -3.76 -1.52 -17.42
C GLN A 65 -4.59 -0.23 -17.30
N ARG A 66 -3.98 0.93 -17.54
CA ARG A 66 -4.66 2.23 -17.40
C ARG A 66 -5.90 2.35 -18.28
N GLU A 67 -5.94 1.65 -19.41
CA GLU A 67 -7.07 1.60 -20.34
C GLU A 67 -8.27 0.87 -19.72
N ALA A 68 -8.05 -0.05 -18.77
CA ALA A 68 -9.11 -0.72 -18.02
C ALA A 68 -9.71 0.19 -16.91
N ILE A 69 -9.05 1.30 -16.57
CA ILE A 69 -9.51 2.23 -15.54
C ILE A 69 -10.30 3.37 -16.20
N PRO A 70 -11.58 3.58 -15.78
CA PRO A 70 -12.37 4.71 -16.26
C PRO A 70 -11.63 6.04 -16.13
N ALA A 71 -11.71 6.88 -17.17
CA ALA A 71 -10.91 8.09 -17.27
C ALA A 71 -11.25 9.12 -16.17
N ASP A 72 -12.52 9.19 -15.77
CA ASP A 72 -12.99 9.96 -14.63
C ASP A 72 -12.39 9.46 -13.31
N LEU A 73 -12.35 8.14 -13.10
CA LEU A 73 -11.72 7.54 -11.91
C LEU A 73 -10.21 7.83 -11.87
N ARG A 74 -9.50 7.75 -13.01
CA ARG A 74 -8.08 8.12 -13.09
C ARG A 74 -7.85 9.59 -12.75
N ARG A 75 -8.65 10.50 -13.30
CA ARG A 75 -8.57 11.94 -12.97
C ARG A 75 -8.83 12.18 -11.48
N GLN A 76 -9.85 11.51 -10.93
CA GLN A 76 -10.22 11.61 -9.53
C GLN A 76 -9.10 11.15 -8.61
N PHE A 77 -8.48 10.00 -8.92
CA PHE A 77 -7.33 9.47 -8.17
C PHE A 77 -6.21 10.51 -8.01
N PHE A 78 -5.79 11.19 -9.09
CA PHE A 78 -4.75 12.22 -9.01
C PHE A 78 -5.22 13.49 -8.31
N ALA A 79 -6.46 13.92 -8.54
CA ALA A 79 -7.04 15.06 -7.84
C ALA A 79 -7.06 14.85 -6.31
N ASP A 80 -7.33 13.62 -5.86
CA ASP A 80 -7.33 13.26 -4.44
C ASP A 80 -5.95 13.32 -3.79
N TYR A 81 -4.87 13.03 -4.52
CA TYR A 81 -3.52 13.30 -4.03
C TYR A 81 -3.33 14.79 -3.68
N GLY A 82 -3.87 15.70 -4.49
CA GLY A 82 -3.80 17.14 -4.24
C GLY A 82 -4.54 17.59 -2.97
N ARG A 83 -5.59 16.86 -2.59
CA ARG A 83 -6.43 17.15 -1.42
C ARG A 83 -6.03 16.36 -0.16
N CYS A 84 -5.16 15.37 -0.30
CA CYS A 84 -4.78 14.47 0.78
C CYS A 84 -3.97 15.19 1.87
N ALA A 85 -4.62 15.54 2.97
CA ALA A 85 -3.96 16.15 4.14
C ALA A 85 -2.92 15.21 4.79
N ALA A 86 -3.07 13.90 4.62
CA ALA A 86 -2.15 12.91 5.15
C ALA A 86 -0.83 12.81 4.37
N PHE A 87 -0.80 13.18 3.08
CA PHE A 87 0.40 13.05 2.24
C PHE A 87 1.66 13.72 2.82
N PRO A 88 1.63 15.00 3.27
CA PRO A 88 2.83 15.64 3.81
C PRO A 88 3.26 15.07 5.17
N VAL A 89 2.36 14.49 5.96
CA VAL A 89 2.68 13.96 7.30
C VAL A 89 3.03 12.47 7.26
N PHE A 90 2.62 11.74 6.22
CA PHE A 90 2.90 10.32 6.02
C PHE A 90 4.38 9.98 6.23
N PHE A 91 5.28 10.80 5.68
CA PHE A 91 6.73 10.59 5.77
C PHE A 91 7.34 10.86 7.16
N ASP A 92 6.62 11.56 8.04
CA ASP A 92 7.02 11.74 9.44
C ASP A 92 6.54 10.57 10.30
N LEU A 93 5.44 9.92 9.92
CA LEU A 93 4.80 8.85 10.69
C LEU A 93 5.39 7.47 10.39
N ILE A 94 5.73 7.20 9.12
CA ILE A 94 6.17 5.89 8.66
C ILE A 94 7.70 5.79 8.75
N THR A 95 8.19 5.53 9.96
CA THR A 95 9.62 5.40 10.29
C THR A 95 10.02 3.95 10.55
N VAL A 96 11.33 3.68 10.59
CA VAL A 96 11.86 2.35 10.95
C VAL A 96 11.40 1.95 12.36
N ASP A 97 11.39 2.87 13.32
CA ASP A 97 10.97 2.57 14.69
C ASP A 97 9.46 2.38 14.84
N TRP A 98 8.66 3.10 14.04
CA TRP A 98 7.24 2.80 13.90
C TRP A 98 7.03 1.38 13.36
N TYR A 99 7.78 0.99 12.33
CA TYR A 99 7.67 -0.34 11.73
C TYR A 99 8.06 -1.43 12.71
N ARG A 100 9.21 -1.32 13.40
CA ARG A 100 9.66 -2.29 14.42
C ARG A 100 8.57 -2.53 15.47
N ARG A 101 8.06 -1.46 16.07
CA ARG A 101 6.97 -1.55 17.08
C ARG A 101 5.68 -2.13 16.52
N THR A 102 5.40 -1.95 15.23
CA THR A 102 4.22 -2.50 14.57
C THR A 102 4.40 -3.98 14.29
N ARG A 103 5.54 -4.37 13.70
CA ARG A 103 5.95 -5.76 13.47
C ARG A 103 5.86 -6.58 14.76
N ASP A 104 6.42 -6.08 15.86
CA ASP A 104 6.43 -6.80 17.14
C ASP A 104 5.01 -7.08 17.68
N LYS A 105 4.01 -6.27 17.29
CA LYS A 105 2.60 -6.46 17.66
C LYS A 105 1.86 -7.44 16.77
N ILE A 106 2.31 -7.63 15.52
CA ILE A 106 1.61 -8.45 14.52
C ILE A 106 2.33 -9.76 14.21
N GLN A 107 3.56 -9.96 14.71
CA GLN A 107 4.36 -11.16 14.46
C GLN A 107 3.67 -12.47 14.84
N THR A 108 2.75 -12.43 15.81
CA THR A 108 1.97 -13.60 16.26
C THR A 108 0.64 -13.78 15.50
N GLU A 109 0.27 -12.87 14.61
CA GLU A 109 -1.03 -12.87 13.92
C GLU A 109 -1.00 -13.64 12.59
N GLN A 110 0.12 -14.29 12.25
CA GLN A 110 0.32 -15.11 11.04
C GLN A 110 -0.25 -14.44 9.76
N PRO A 111 0.23 -13.23 9.41
CA PRO A 111 -0.40 -12.45 8.35
C PRO A 111 -0.22 -13.09 6.97
N VAL A 112 -1.17 -12.81 6.09
CA VAL A 112 -1.02 -13.07 4.65
C VAL A 112 -0.43 -11.81 4.00
N LEU A 113 0.72 -11.95 3.34
CA LEU A 113 1.38 -10.91 2.57
C LEU A 113 0.92 -11.02 1.11
N LEU A 114 -0.06 -10.21 0.72
CA LEU A 114 -0.64 -10.22 -0.62
C LEU A 114 0.08 -9.21 -1.53
N TRP A 115 0.69 -9.70 -2.61
CA TRP A 115 1.56 -8.89 -3.46
C TRP A 115 1.34 -9.12 -4.95
N GLY A 116 1.59 -8.08 -5.75
CA GLY A 116 1.68 -8.21 -7.19
C GLY A 116 3.07 -8.59 -7.68
N GLY A 117 3.15 -9.53 -8.64
CA GLY A 117 4.40 -9.95 -9.28
C GLY A 117 5.04 -8.86 -10.13
N LYS A 118 4.25 -7.91 -10.62
CA LYS A 118 4.69 -6.79 -11.47
C LYS A 118 4.58 -5.44 -10.77
N GLU A 119 4.58 -5.46 -9.44
CA GLU A 119 4.52 -4.30 -8.53
C GLU A 119 5.68 -3.30 -8.73
N ARG A 120 5.35 -2.06 -9.11
CA ARG A 120 6.31 -0.99 -9.44
C ARG A 120 6.54 0.03 -8.33
N VAL A 121 5.69 0.11 -7.32
CA VAL A 121 5.76 1.08 -6.21
C VAL A 121 6.42 0.46 -4.99
N VAL A 122 5.99 -0.74 -4.61
CA VAL A 122 6.50 -1.50 -3.46
C VAL A 122 7.01 -2.87 -3.88
N SER A 123 8.01 -2.89 -4.76
CA SER A 123 8.51 -4.11 -5.42
C SER A 123 8.57 -5.38 -4.54
N ALA A 124 8.07 -6.48 -5.11
CA ALA A 124 8.09 -7.83 -4.54
C ALA A 124 9.52 -8.32 -4.18
N ARG A 125 10.58 -7.71 -4.72
CA ARG A 125 11.98 -8.04 -4.35
C ARG A 125 12.28 -7.88 -2.86
N TYR A 126 11.44 -7.14 -2.13
CA TYR A 126 11.58 -6.94 -0.69
C TYR A 126 10.79 -7.97 0.14
N LEU A 127 10.09 -8.93 -0.47
CA LEU A 127 9.34 -9.96 0.24
C LEU A 127 10.24 -10.84 1.11
N GLU A 128 11.51 -11.04 0.74
CA GLU A 128 12.46 -11.77 1.60
C GLU A 128 12.76 -11.02 2.91
N LEU A 129 12.73 -9.68 2.91
CA LEU A 129 12.85 -8.91 4.15
C LEU A 129 11.61 -9.09 5.04
N TRP A 130 10.44 -9.16 4.42
CA TRP A 130 9.20 -9.45 5.14
C TRP A 130 9.18 -10.87 5.71
N ARG A 131 9.65 -11.87 4.95
CA ARG A 131 9.78 -13.25 5.42
C ARG A 131 10.72 -13.35 6.63
N ALA A 132 11.83 -12.60 6.62
CA ALA A 132 12.74 -12.54 7.76
C ALA A 132 12.11 -11.86 8.99
N ASP A 133 11.34 -10.78 8.78
CA ASP A 133 10.69 -10.04 9.86
C ASP A 133 9.43 -10.74 10.43
N LEU A 134 8.74 -11.53 9.62
CA LEU A 134 7.48 -12.21 9.94
C LEU A 134 7.55 -13.67 9.44
N PRO A 135 8.31 -14.56 10.12
CA PRO A 135 8.57 -15.92 9.63
C PRO A 135 7.32 -16.81 9.56
N GLN A 136 6.26 -16.44 10.28
CA GLN A 136 4.97 -17.14 10.29
C GLN A 136 3.98 -16.59 9.24
N ALA A 137 4.42 -15.63 8.41
CA ALA A 137 3.56 -15.05 7.39
C ALA A 137 3.52 -15.94 6.13
N THR A 138 2.34 -16.08 5.53
CA THR A 138 2.18 -16.70 4.21
C THR A 138 2.32 -15.62 3.15
N ILE A 139 3.02 -15.92 2.04
CA ILE A 139 3.20 -14.98 0.93
C ILE A 139 2.30 -15.41 -0.22
N GLU A 140 1.45 -14.48 -0.66
CA GLU A 140 0.54 -14.64 -1.78
C GLU A 140 0.97 -13.70 -2.91
N LEU A 141 1.69 -14.24 -3.88
CA LEU A 141 2.18 -13.49 -5.03
C LEU A 141 1.26 -13.72 -6.25
N VAL A 142 0.59 -12.67 -6.71
CA VAL A 142 -0.27 -12.73 -7.90
C VAL A 142 0.53 -12.22 -9.11
N PRO A 143 0.86 -13.09 -10.11
CA PRO A 143 1.87 -12.77 -11.12
C PRO A 143 1.61 -11.50 -11.94
N ASP A 144 0.35 -11.22 -12.28
CA ASP A 144 0.01 -10.13 -13.21
C ASP A 144 -0.36 -8.81 -12.55
N TRP A 145 -0.48 -8.79 -11.22
CA TRP A 145 -0.84 -7.59 -10.49
C TRP A 145 0.34 -6.61 -10.38
N ASP A 146 0.00 -5.32 -10.48
CA ASP A 146 0.85 -4.20 -10.08
C ASP A 146 0.43 -3.70 -8.68
N HIS A 147 0.65 -2.41 -8.36
CA HIS A 147 0.33 -1.82 -7.06
C HIS A 147 -1.16 -1.62 -6.79
N PHE A 148 -1.94 -1.39 -7.84
CA PHE A 148 -3.36 -1.02 -7.72
C PHE A 148 -4.30 -2.01 -8.43
N PRO A 149 -4.25 -3.32 -8.10
CA PRO A 149 -5.13 -4.32 -8.71
C PRO A 149 -6.61 -4.03 -8.49
N MET A 150 -6.95 -3.33 -7.40
CA MET A 150 -8.32 -2.87 -7.14
C MET A 150 -8.82 -1.80 -8.11
N LEU A 151 -7.93 -1.17 -8.89
CA LEU A 151 -8.30 -0.20 -9.93
C LEU A 151 -8.21 -0.83 -11.32
N ASP A 152 -7.14 -1.57 -11.63
CA ASP A 152 -6.88 -2.05 -12.98
C ASP A 152 -7.36 -3.49 -13.25
N ALA A 153 -7.65 -4.28 -12.21
CA ALA A 153 -8.26 -5.61 -12.30
C ALA A 153 -9.25 -5.89 -11.14
N PRO A 154 -10.28 -5.05 -10.92
CA PRO A 154 -11.08 -5.04 -9.69
C PRO A 154 -11.82 -6.36 -9.42
N ALA A 155 -12.34 -7.02 -10.45
CA ALA A 155 -13.02 -8.30 -10.31
C ALA A 155 -12.06 -9.41 -9.85
N ASP A 156 -10.84 -9.40 -10.37
CA ASP A 156 -9.80 -10.36 -10.00
C ASP A 156 -9.29 -10.12 -8.57
N PHE A 157 -9.03 -8.85 -8.24
CA PHE A 157 -8.69 -8.44 -6.88
C PHE A 157 -9.75 -8.88 -5.87
N SER A 158 -11.02 -8.61 -6.15
CA SER A 158 -12.13 -8.98 -5.27
C SER A 158 -12.21 -10.49 -5.06
N ARG A 159 -12.09 -11.30 -6.12
CA ARG A 159 -12.12 -12.77 -5.99
C ARG A 159 -10.98 -13.27 -5.10
N LYS A 160 -9.74 -12.88 -5.39
CA LYS A 160 -8.57 -13.30 -4.60
C LYS A 160 -8.68 -12.84 -3.15
N PHE A 161 -9.13 -11.61 -2.91
CA PHE A 161 -9.32 -11.10 -1.56
C PHE A 161 -10.37 -11.90 -0.78
N VAL A 162 -11.51 -12.22 -1.40
CA VAL A 162 -12.55 -13.05 -0.77
C VAL A 162 -12.01 -14.44 -0.44
N THR A 163 -11.31 -15.09 -1.37
CA THR A 163 -10.67 -16.40 -1.13
C THR A 163 -9.80 -16.38 0.12
N LEU A 164 -8.91 -15.39 0.27
CA LEU A 164 -8.01 -15.28 1.42
C LEU A 164 -8.73 -15.03 2.76
N VAL A 165 -9.91 -14.42 2.71
CA VAL A 165 -10.75 -14.17 3.87
C VAL A 165 -11.55 -15.40 4.29
N THR A 166 -11.94 -16.26 3.33
CA THR A 166 -12.81 -17.42 3.56
C THR A 166 -12.10 -18.74 3.78
N GLU A 167 -10.87 -18.90 3.27
CA GLU A 167 -9.97 -19.99 3.67
C GLU A 167 -9.66 -19.92 5.17
#